data_AF-A0A538HT27-F1
#
_entry.id   AF-A0A538HT27-F1
#
_cell.length_a   1.000
_cell.length_b   1.000
_cell.length_c   1.000
_cell.angle_alpha   90.00
_cell.angle_beta   90.00
_cell.angle_gamma   90.00
#
_symmetry.space_group_name_H-M   'P 1'
#
loop_
_entity.id
_entity.type
_entity.pdbx_description
1 polymer ?
#
loop_
_entity_poly.entity_id
_entity_poly.type
_entity_poly.pdbx_seq_one_letter_code
_entity_poly.pdbx_strand_id
1 'polypeptide(L)'
;LDVLQLDGANAVVVDYKTNSLAEAAPEAIVEADYRLQRLVYALACFRAGADEVEVVYHFLERVDAVVSTRFTRAQVPDLEAELSAAIDRINAADFRPTPSEYVCAGCPALDVVCAGPRLREHEPAHAALAGV
;
A
#
# COMPACT_ATOMS: atom_id res chain seq x y z
N LEU A 1 0.29 -12.36 -3.28
CA LEU A 1 -0.07 -12.72 -4.65
C LEU A 1 -0.81 -14.02 -4.56
N ASP A 2 -1.97 -14.08 -5.18
CA ASP A 2 -2.83 -15.27 -5.16
C ASP A 2 -2.55 -16.15 -6.36
N VAL A 3 -2.34 -15.52 -7.52
CA VAL A 3 -1.98 -16.17 -8.77
C VAL A 3 -0.76 -15.48 -9.38
N LEU A 4 0.20 -16.28 -9.83
CA LEU A 4 1.31 -15.85 -10.66
C LEU A 4 1.35 -16.73 -11.91
N GLN A 5 1.35 -16.11 -13.08
CA GLN A 5 1.67 -16.75 -14.34
C GLN A 5 3.01 -16.21 -14.84
N LEU A 6 3.91 -17.11 -15.23
CA LEU A 6 5.14 -16.79 -15.95
C LEU A 6 5.02 -17.29 -17.38
N ASP A 7 5.34 -16.45 -18.35
CA ASP A 7 5.44 -16.78 -19.77
C ASP A 7 6.74 -16.22 -20.33
N GLY A 8 7.79 -17.03 -20.28
CA GLY A 8 9.14 -16.61 -20.63
C GLY A 8 9.62 -15.44 -19.77
N ALA A 9 9.83 -14.29 -20.39
CA ALA A 9 10.26 -13.06 -19.73
C ALA A 9 9.10 -12.21 -19.18
N ASN A 10 7.84 -12.63 -19.39
CA ASN A 10 6.67 -11.88 -18.93
C ASN A 10 6.08 -12.53 -17.68
N ALA A 11 5.61 -11.71 -16.74
CA ALA A 11 4.88 -12.17 -15.57
C ALA A 11 3.53 -11.45 -15.45
N VAL A 12 2.49 -12.20 -15.06
CA VAL A 12 1.20 -11.65 -14.65
C VAL A 12 0.93 -12.09 -13.22
N VAL A 13 0.69 -11.12 -12.35
CA VAL A 13 0.27 -11.31 -10.97
C VAL A 13 -1.20 -10.93 -10.85
N VAL A 14 -2.02 -11.82 -10.29
CA VAL A 14 -3.41 -11.51 -9.94
C VAL A 14 -3.57 -11.65 -8.42
N ASP A 15 -4.18 -10.65 -7.81
CA ASP A 15 -4.55 -10.61 -6.40
C ASP A 15 -6.04 -10.29 -6.30
N TYR A 16 -6.81 -11.20 -5.71
CA TYR A 16 -8.25 -11.08 -5.61
C TYR A 16 -8.62 -10.33 -4.33
N LYS A 17 -9.50 -9.35 -4.47
CA LYS A 17 -9.94 -8.50 -3.38
C LYS A 17 -11.42 -8.72 -3.07
N THR A 18 -11.73 -8.91 -1.80
CA THR A 18 -13.11 -9.07 -1.30
C THR A 18 -13.57 -7.89 -0.44
N ASN A 19 -12.75 -6.85 -0.27
CA ASN A 19 -13.17 -5.64 0.43
C ASN A 19 -14.25 -4.91 -0.36
N SER A 20 -15.08 -4.14 0.35
CA SER A 20 -16.08 -3.32 -0.31
C SER A 20 -15.43 -2.17 -1.08
N LEU A 21 -15.97 -1.90 -2.26
CA LEU A 21 -15.70 -0.75 -3.11
C LEU A 21 -16.51 0.47 -2.68
N ALA A 22 -17.62 0.27 -1.99
CA ALA A 22 -18.60 1.32 -1.66
C ALA A 22 -18.87 2.21 -2.90
N GLU A 23 -18.68 3.52 -2.78
CA GLU A 23 -18.80 4.48 -3.89
C GLU A 23 -17.44 4.82 -4.55
N ALA A 24 -16.35 4.22 -4.09
CA ALA A 24 -15.01 4.54 -4.58
C ALA A 24 -14.68 3.83 -5.91
N ALA A 25 -13.88 4.50 -6.73
CA ALA A 25 -13.31 3.91 -7.94
C ALA A 25 -12.25 2.85 -7.55
N PRO A 26 -12.23 1.66 -8.18
CA PRO A 26 -11.23 0.63 -7.90
C PRO A 26 -9.79 1.14 -8.00
N GLU A 27 -9.50 2.03 -8.97
CA GLU A 27 -8.19 2.63 -9.17
C GLU A 27 -7.77 3.49 -7.98
N ALA A 28 -8.71 4.24 -7.41
CA ALA A 28 -8.46 5.08 -6.24
C ALA A 28 -8.15 4.24 -5.00
N ILE A 29 -8.85 3.12 -4.82
CA ILE A 29 -8.56 2.16 -3.74
C ILE A 29 -7.18 1.54 -3.93
N VAL A 30 -6.84 1.10 -5.15
CA VAL A 30 -5.52 0.52 -5.43
C VAL A 30 -4.39 1.49 -5.12
N GLU A 31 -4.55 2.77 -5.49
CA GLU A 31 -3.53 3.78 -5.23
C GLU A 31 -3.40 4.13 -3.75
N ALA A 32 -4.51 4.18 -3.01
CA ALA A 32 -4.49 4.47 -1.58
C ALA A 32 -3.98 3.30 -0.73
N ASP A 33 -4.47 2.09 -1.00
CA ASP A 33 -4.36 0.97 -0.06
C ASP A 33 -3.38 -0.12 -0.54
N TYR A 34 -3.17 -0.24 -1.85
CA TYR A 34 -2.42 -1.36 -2.45
C TYR A 34 -1.17 -0.95 -3.23
N ARG A 35 -0.77 0.33 -3.15
CA ARG A 35 0.41 0.86 -3.83
C ARG A 35 1.69 0.11 -3.49
N LEU A 36 2.04 -0.01 -2.19
CA LEU A 36 3.26 -0.72 -1.77
C LEU A 36 3.18 -2.23 -2.06
N GLN A 37 2.00 -2.84 -1.92
CA GLN A 37 1.79 -4.26 -2.27
C GLN A 37 2.11 -4.50 -3.75
N ARG A 38 1.65 -3.60 -4.64
CA ARG A 38 1.89 -3.66 -6.09
C ARG A 38 3.38 -3.61 -6.41
N LEU A 39 4.12 -2.71 -5.76
CA LEU A 39 5.58 -2.60 -5.94
C LEU A 39 6.31 -3.88 -5.55
N VAL A 40 5.97 -4.45 -4.39
CA VAL A 40 6.61 -5.67 -3.89
C VAL A 40 6.39 -6.84 -4.86
N TYR A 41 5.20 -6.98 -5.45
CA TYR A 41 4.94 -8.01 -6.45
C TYR A 41 5.75 -7.82 -7.74
N ALA A 42 5.81 -6.59 -8.26
CA ALA A 42 6.62 -6.28 -9.44
C ALA A 42 8.11 -6.60 -9.19
N LEU A 43 8.66 -6.10 -8.09
CA LEU A 43 10.06 -6.34 -7.70
C LEU A 43 10.38 -7.83 -7.50
N ALA A 44 9.48 -8.59 -6.88
CA ALA A 44 9.64 -10.03 -6.72
C ALA A 44 9.71 -10.74 -8.08
N CYS A 45 8.86 -10.36 -9.04
CA CYS A 45 8.86 -10.94 -10.39
C CYS A 45 10.11 -10.57 -11.19
N PHE A 46 10.59 -9.31 -11.10
CA PHE A 46 11.85 -8.92 -11.72
C PHE A 46 13.04 -9.71 -11.16
N ARG A 47 13.08 -9.92 -9.84
CA ARG A 47 14.09 -10.76 -9.19
C ARG A 47 14.00 -12.23 -9.59
N ALA A 48 12.81 -12.71 -9.96
CA ALA A 48 12.59 -14.05 -10.50
C ALA A 48 12.97 -14.18 -11.99
N GLY A 49 13.38 -13.10 -12.65
CA GLY A 49 13.90 -13.12 -14.01
C GLY A 49 12.98 -12.51 -15.08
N ALA A 50 11.79 -12.00 -14.72
CA ALA A 50 10.91 -11.30 -15.66
C ALA A 50 11.54 -9.98 -16.15
N ASP A 51 11.22 -9.58 -17.38
CA ASP A 51 11.53 -8.28 -17.99
C ASP A 51 10.32 -7.33 -17.96
N GLU A 52 9.11 -7.89 -18.01
CA GLU A 52 7.85 -7.15 -17.89
C GLU A 52 6.91 -7.85 -16.89
N VAL A 53 6.23 -7.06 -16.08
CA VAL A 53 5.32 -7.55 -15.04
C VAL A 53 4.02 -6.76 -15.09
N GLU A 54 2.90 -7.47 -15.23
CA GLU A 54 1.56 -6.92 -15.05
C GLU A 54 1.02 -7.33 -13.69
N VAL A 55 0.66 -6.35 -12.86
CA VAL A 55 0.02 -6.60 -11.57
C VAL A 55 -1.45 -6.20 -11.68
N VAL A 56 -2.33 -7.16 -11.38
CA VAL A 56 -3.78 -7.05 -11.51
C VAL A 56 -4.46 -7.23 -10.16
N TYR A 57 -5.29 -6.26 -9.79
CA TYR A 57 -6.24 -6.40 -8.70
C TYR A 57 -7.64 -6.63 -9.26
N HIS A 58 -8.29 -7.72 -8.85
CA HIS A 58 -9.67 -8.03 -9.24
C HIS A 58 -10.57 -8.00 -8.02
N PHE A 59 -11.48 -7.02 -7.96
CA PHE A 59 -12.41 -6.86 -6.86
C PHE A 59 -13.66 -7.71 -7.08
N LEU A 60 -13.82 -8.78 -6.31
CA LEU A 60 -14.88 -9.78 -6.52
C LEU A 60 -16.29 -9.27 -6.24
N GLU A 61 -16.45 -8.12 -5.57
CA GLU A 61 -17.75 -7.46 -5.41
C GLU A 61 -18.37 -7.05 -6.76
N ARG A 62 -17.54 -6.67 -7.74
CA ARG A 62 -17.98 -6.32 -9.10
C ARG A 62 -17.09 -7.00 -10.12
N VAL A 63 -17.68 -7.89 -10.92
CA VAL A 63 -16.93 -8.77 -11.85
C VAL A 63 -16.06 -8.01 -12.85
N ASP A 64 -16.43 -6.78 -13.20
CA ASP A 64 -15.75 -5.88 -14.13
C ASP A 64 -14.76 -4.92 -13.46
N ALA A 65 -14.67 -4.90 -12.13
CA ALA A 65 -13.74 -4.08 -11.38
C ALA A 65 -12.34 -4.72 -11.35
N VAL A 66 -11.62 -4.55 -12.46
CA VAL A 66 -10.24 -5.01 -12.66
C VAL A 66 -9.32 -3.82 -12.84
N VAL A 67 -8.31 -3.68 -11.99
CA VAL A 67 -7.28 -2.64 -12.08
C VAL A 67 -5.95 -3.29 -12.40
N SER A 68 -5.33 -2.87 -13.50
CA SER A 68 -4.04 -3.40 -13.94
C SER A 68 -2.99 -2.30 -14.02
N THR A 69 -1.74 -2.64 -13.71
CA THR A 69 -0.58 -1.79 -13.93
C THR A 69 0.57 -2.64 -14.45
N ARG A 70 1.24 -2.15 -15.51
CA ARG A 70 2.42 -2.79 -16.08
C ARG A 70 3.68 -2.07 -15.65
N PHE A 71 4.72 -2.85 -15.35
CA PHE A 71 6.06 -2.39 -15.06
C PHE A 71 7.05 -3.08 -15.97
N THR A 72 8.14 -2.39 -16.29
CA THR A 72 9.29 -2.95 -17.00
C THR A 72 10.51 -2.98 -16.09
N ARG A 73 11.47 -3.85 -16.41
CA ARG A 73 12.73 -3.98 -15.66
C ARG A 73 13.51 -2.67 -15.55
N ALA A 74 13.34 -1.74 -16.50
CA ALA A 74 13.98 -0.42 -16.46
C ALA A 74 13.53 0.42 -15.25
N GLN A 75 12.35 0.15 -14.69
CA GLN A 75 11.79 0.90 -13.55
C GLN A 75 12.27 0.37 -12.20
N VAL A 76 12.98 -0.76 -12.15
CA VAL A 76 13.44 -1.38 -10.89
C VAL A 76 14.10 -0.37 -9.93
N PRO A 77 15.01 0.51 -10.36
CA PRO A 77 15.62 1.49 -9.45
C PRO A 77 14.59 2.41 -8.76
N ASP A 78 13.58 2.88 -9.50
CA ASP A 78 12.55 3.77 -8.96
C ASP A 78 11.62 3.02 -7.99
N LEU A 79 11.24 1.79 -8.32
CA LEU A 79 10.40 0.96 -7.46
C LEU A 79 11.13 0.58 -6.16
N GLU A 80 12.43 0.27 -6.24
CA GLU A 80 13.26 -0.01 -5.06
C GLU A 80 13.45 1.24 -4.19
N ALA A 81 13.62 2.43 -4.80
CA ALA A 81 13.74 3.68 -4.06
C ALA A 81 12.45 4.01 -3.29
N GLU A 82 11.29 3.83 -3.90
CA GLU A 82 10.00 4.06 -3.24
C GLU A 82 9.77 3.08 -2.07
N LEU A 83 10.02 1.79 -2.29
CA LEU A 83 9.90 0.77 -1.24
C LEU A 83 10.89 1.05 -0.09
N SER A 84 12.13 1.44 -0.42
CA SER A 84 13.16 1.76 0.57
C SER A 84 12.76 2.97 1.42
N ALA A 85 12.17 4.01 0.84
CA ALA A 85 11.68 5.16 1.59
C ALA A 85 10.59 4.78 2.62
N ALA A 86 9.78 3.75 2.34
CA ALA A 86 8.82 3.22 3.32
C ALA A 86 9.53 2.44 4.44
N ILE A 87 10.54 1.63 4.10
CA ILE A 87 11.37 0.88 5.06
C ILE A 87 12.17 1.83 5.96
N ASP A 88 12.72 2.91 5.42
CA ASP A 88 13.51 3.88 6.18
C ASP A 88 12.68 4.59 7.25
N ARG A 89 11.41 4.89 6.98
CA ARG A 89 10.49 5.42 8.01
C ARG A 89 10.27 4.42 9.15
N ILE A 90 10.13 3.13 8.83
CA ILE A 90 10.01 2.06 9.84
C ILE A 90 11.30 1.98 10.68
N ASN A 91 12.47 2.00 10.04
CA ASN A 91 13.77 1.96 10.72
C ASN A 91 14.00 3.19 11.59
N ALA A 92 13.49 4.35 11.17
CA ALA A 92 13.52 5.60 11.95
C ALA A 92 12.48 5.63 13.09
N ALA A 93 11.70 4.56 13.27
CA ALA A 93 10.58 4.48 14.20
C ALA A 93 9.51 5.56 14.01
N ASP A 94 9.32 6.04 12.78
CA ASP A 94 8.29 7.02 12.42
C ASP A 94 6.92 6.35 12.25
N PHE A 95 6.25 6.08 13.38
CA PHE A 95 4.95 5.40 13.45
C PHE A 95 3.82 6.37 13.82
N ARG A 96 3.75 7.54 13.17
CA ARG A 96 2.71 8.55 13.44
C ARG A 96 1.31 7.95 13.23
N PRO A 97 0.46 7.92 14.27
CA PRO A 97 -0.92 7.45 14.12
C PRO A 97 -1.71 8.36 13.17
N THR A 98 -2.56 7.75 12.34
CA THR A 98 -3.51 8.44 11.45
C THR A 98 -4.95 8.18 11.93
N PRO A 99 -5.32 8.66 13.13
CA PRO A 99 -6.60 8.30 13.73
C PRO A 99 -7.75 8.78 12.86
N SER A 100 -8.78 7.96 12.70
CA SER A 100 -10.08 8.31 12.12
C SER A 100 -11.17 7.36 12.58
N GLU A 101 -12.43 7.75 12.47
CA GLU A 101 -13.54 6.84 12.81
C GLU A 101 -13.46 5.55 11.98
N TYR A 102 -13.14 5.67 10.69
CA TYR A 102 -12.99 4.55 9.77
C TYR A 102 -11.79 3.65 10.11
N VAL A 103 -10.61 4.22 10.40
CA VAL A 103 -9.39 3.46 10.70
C VAL A 103 -9.45 2.86 12.11
N CYS A 104 -10.03 3.57 13.07
CA CYS A 104 -10.02 3.16 14.48
C CYS A 104 -11.13 2.17 14.84
N ALA A 105 -12.28 2.16 14.14
CA ALA A 105 -13.45 1.35 14.50
C ALA A 105 -13.19 -0.17 14.63
N GLY A 106 -12.14 -0.69 13.99
CA GLY A 106 -11.70 -2.09 14.12
C GLY A 106 -10.22 -2.25 14.47
N CYS A 107 -9.54 -1.17 14.86
CA CYS A 107 -8.10 -1.22 15.09
C CYS A 107 -7.78 -1.98 16.40
N PRO A 108 -7.01 -3.07 16.36
CA PRO A 108 -6.69 -3.86 17.56
C PRO A 108 -5.78 -3.10 18.54
N ALA A 109 -5.20 -1.97 18.13
CA ALA A 109 -4.38 -1.13 18.98
C ALA A 109 -5.18 -0.05 19.74
N LEU A 110 -6.44 0.19 19.38
CA LEU A 110 -7.30 1.20 19.99
C LEU A 110 -7.50 0.87 21.48
N ASP A 111 -7.24 1.85 22.34
CA ASP A 111 -7.34 1.77 23.80
C ASP A 111 -6.41 0.72 24.46
N VAL A 112 -5.47 0.15 23.70
CA VAL A 112 -4.41 -0.73 24.20
C VAL A 112 -3.07 0.02 24.24
N VAL A 113 -2.59 0.40 23.06
CA VAL A 113 -1.32 1.14 22.88
C VAL A 113 -1.49 2.46 22.12
N CYS A 114 -2.67 2.69 21.55
CA CYS A 114 -3.00 3.89 20.79
C CYS A 114 -4.32 4.50 21.30
N ALA A 115 -4.35 5.82 21.53
CA ALA A 115 -5.56 6.51 22.01
C ALA A 115 -6.58 6.81 20.89
N GLY A 116 -6.29 6.43 19.65
CA GLY A 116 -7.23 6.53 18.53
C GLY A 116 -7.68 7.97 18.27
N PRO A 117 -8.99 8.22 18.06
CA PRO A 117 -9.53 9.56 17.78
C PRO A 117 -9.12 10.63 18.81
N ARG A 118 -8.89 10.24 20.08
CA ARG A 118 -8.46 11.14 21.16
C ARG A 118 -7.08 11.76 20.93
N LEU A 119 -6.28 11.21 20.02
CA LEU A 119 -4.99 11.80 19.63
C LEU A 119 -5.14 13.11 18.85
N ARG A 120 -6.27 13.33 18.16
CA ARG A 120 -6.53 14.57 17.41
C ARG A 120 -6.76 15.76 18.32
N GLU A 121 -7.30 15.52 19.50
CA GLU A 121 -7.55 16.54 20.53
C GLU A 121 -6.25 17.02 21.20
N HIS A 122 -5.15 16.27 21.00
CA HIS A 122 -3.86 16.46 21.64
C HIS A 122 -2.73 16.77 20.64
N GLU A 123 -3.03 17.33 19.47
CA GLU A 123 -1.97 17.84 18.58
C GLU A 123 -1.02 18.73 19.38
N PRO A 124 0.25 18.33 19.60
CA PRO A 124 1.16 19.13 20.39
C PRO A 124 1.39 20.43 19.63
N ALA A 125 1.32 21.55 20.36
CA ALA A 125 1.80 22.85 19.87
C ALA A 125 3.31 22.76 19.59
N HIS A 126 3.69 22.22 18.44
CA HIS A 126 5.07 22.08 17.98
C HIS A 126 5.66 23.41 17.47
N ALA A 127 5.14 24.54 17.97
CA ALA A 127 5.53 25.89 17.58
C ALA A 127 6.14 26.72 18.75
N ALA A 128 6.18 26.21 19.98
CA ALA A 128 6.49 27.06 21.15
C ALA A 128 7.86 26.83 21.83
N LEU A 129 8.74 25.96 21.32
CA LEU A 129 10.04 25.68 21.98
C LEU A 129 11.28 26.09 21.17
N ALA A 130 11.13 26.88 20.10
CA ALA A 130 12.27 27.45 19.36
C ALA A 130 12.64 28.87 19.83
N GLY A 131 12.47 29.18 21.12
CA GLY A 131 12.75 30.52 21.64
C GLY A 131 12.95 30.58 23.14
N VAL A 132 14.09 30.06 23.63
CA VAL A 132 14.85 30.61 24.78
C VAL A 132 16.33 30.35 24.52
#